data_AF-Q6BMW8-F1
#
_entry.id   AF-Q6BMW8-F1
#
_cell.length_a   1.000
_cell.length_b   1.000
_cell.length_c   1.000
_cell.angle_alpha   90.00
_cell.angle_beta   90.00
_cell.angle_gamma   90.00
#
_symmetry.space_group_name_H-M   'P 1'
#
loop_
_entity.id
_entity.type
_entity.pdbx_description
1 polymer ?
#
loop_
_entity_poly.entity_id
_entity_poly.type
_entity_poly.pdbx_seq_one_letter_code
_entity_poly.pdbx_strand_id
1 'polypeptide(L)'
;MFRQSVRSLSARRLFSISPQRSNLVSDLYIQQIKAFKPTPLSNKDAESSIKSFQLPNKPSVPESEISADALSQYESSDVETAATEPSSAAEPAAEEDWFVFEEEEVHH
;
A
#
# COMPACT_ATOMS: atom_id res chain seq x y z
N MET A 1 105.05 -9.74 39.51
CA MET A 1 104.09 -8.66 39.81
C MET A 1 102.90 -8.77 38.86
N PHE A 2 101.81 -9.41 39.28
CA PHE A 2 100.61 -9.56 38.45
C PHE A 2 99.68 -8.37 38.65
N ARG A 3 99.50 -7.56 37.60
CA ARG A 3 98.53 -6.46 37.61
C ARG A 3 97.14 -7.04 37.33
N GLN A 4 96.28 -7.08 38.34
CA GLN A 4 94.86 -7.35 38.17
C GLN A 4 94.25 -6.20 37.35
N SER A 5 93.88 -6.48 36.10
CA SER A 5 93.02 -5.60 35.32
C SER A 5 91.60 -5.72 35.87
N VAL A 6 91.14 -4.65 36.52
CA VAL A 6 89.74 -4.54 36.97
C VAL A 6 88.90 -4.27 35.71
N ARG A 7 88.31 -5.31 35.14
CA ARG A 7 87.32 -5.15 34.06
C ARG A 7 86.11 -4.41 34.62
N SER A 8 85.93 -3.16 34.21
CA SER A 8 84.69 -2.42 34.43
C SER A 8 83.54 -3.19 33.76
N LEU A 9 82.64 -3.76 34.56
CA LEU A 9 81.40 -4.35 34.08
C LEU A 9 80.44 -3.20 33.75
N SER A 10 80.43 -2.79 32.47
CA SER A 10 79.41 -1.88 31.97
C SER A 10 78.06 -2.59 32.00
N ALA A 11 77.18 -2.16 32.92
CA ALA A 11 75.78 -2.61 32.95
C ALA A 11 75.04 -2.02 31.74
N ARG A 12 75.08 -2.74 30.61
CA ARG A 12 74.24 -2.43 29.45
C ARG A 12 72.79 -2.65 29.85
N ARG A 13 72.02 -1.56 29.95
CA ARG A 13 70.56 -1.62 30.08
C ARG A 13 69.99 -2.14 28.77
N LEU A 14 69.65 -3.41 28.71
CA LEU A 14 68.98 -4.02 27.57
C LEU A 14 67.50 -3.61 27.61
N PHE A 15 66.99 -3.03 26.53
CA PHE A 15 65.56 -2.79 26.38
C PHE A 15 64.87 -4.15 26.21
N SER A 16 64.02 -4.52 27.17
CA SER A 16 63.15 -5.67 27.02
C SER A 16 62.03 -5.32 26.05
N ILE A 17 62.10 -5.83 24.82
CA ILE A 17 60.96 -5.80 23.91
C ILE A 17 59.97 -6.87 24.41
N SER A 18 58.81 -6.43 24.89
CA SER A 18 57.72 -7.36 25.13
C SER A 18 57.26 -7.92 23.77
N PRO A 19 57.15 -9.25 23.61
CA PRO A 19 56.59 -9.80 22.39
C PRO A 19 55.14 -9.34 22.25
N GLN A 20 54.79 -8.80 21.08
CA GLN A 20 53.42 -8.41 20.77
C GLN A 20 52.52 -9.65 20.89
N ARG A 21 51.47 -9.57 21.72
CA ARG A 21 50.49 -10.64 21.85
C ARG A 21 49.60 -10.64 20.60
N SER A 22 49.83 -11.57 19.69
CA SER A 22 48.93 -11.82 18.57
C SER A 22 47.63 -12.44 19.09
N ASN A 23 46.49 -11.81 18.80
CA ASN A 23 45.18 -12.36 19.14
C ASN A 23 44.72 -13.28 17.99
N LEU A 24 44.94 -14.58 18.17
CA LEU A 24 44.64 -15.58 17.16
C LEU A 24 43.15 -15.61 16.79
N VAL A 25 42.26 -15.25 17.73
CA VAL A 25 40.82 -15.23 17.49
C VAL A 25 40.45 -14.07 16.56
N SER A 26 41.02 -12.88 16.77
CA SER A 26 40.76 -11.74 15.87
C SER A 26 41.31 -11.98 14.48
N ASP A 27 42.49 -12.59 14.39
CA ASP A 27 43.15 -12.85 13.11
C ASP A 27 42.38 -13.90 12.30
N LEU A 28 41.93 -14.98 12.95
CA LEU A 28 41.07 -15.99 12.36
C LEU A 28 39.74 -15.37 11.88
N TYR A 29 39.11 -14.53 12.71
CA TYR A 29 37.85 -13.87 12.36
C TYR A 29 38.00 -12.98 11.12
N ILE A 30 39.03 -12.14 11.07
CA ILE A 30 39.30 -11.28 9.92
C ILE A 30 39.62 -12.11 8.68
N GLN A 31 40.35 -13.22 8.82
CA GLN A 31 40.65 -14.13 7.72
C GLN A 31 39.37 -14.77 7.17
N GLN A 32 38.46 -15.21 8.03
CA GLN A 32 37.18 -15.78 7.63
C GLN A 32 36.27 -14.76 6.95
N ILE A 33 36.18 -13.53 7.46
CA ILE A 33 35.43 -12.45 6.79
C ILE A 33 35.97 -12.19 5.39
N LYS A 34 37.31 -12.10 5.24
CA LYS A 34 37.94 -11.87 3.94
C LYS A 34 37.76 -13.04 2.98
N ALA A 35 37.74 -14.27 3.50
CA ALA A 35 37.52 -15.48 2.71
C ALA A 35 36.04 -15.68 2.36
N PHE A 36 35.12 -15.10 3.13
CA PHE A 36 33.69 -15.23 2.91
C PHE A 36 33.29 -14.48 1.65
N LYS A 37 32.90 -15.25 0.62
CA LYS A 37 32.25 -14.73 -0.58
C LYS A 37 30.77 -15.03 -0.44
N PRO A 38 29.90 -14.04 -0.18
CA PRO A 38 28.47 -14.30 -0.16
C PRO A 38 28.07 -14.87 -1.52
N THR A 39 27.34 -15.99 -1.50
CA THR A 39 26.77 -16.55 -2.71
C THR A 39 25.83 -15.50 -3.30
N PRO A 40 26.08 -15.00 -4.52
CA PRO A 40 25.20 -14.00 -5.11
C PRO A 40 23.81 -14.63 -5.24
N LEU A 41 22.83 -14.01 -4.61
CA LEU A 41 21.44 -14.40 -4.81
C LEU A 41 21.15 -14.25 -6.30
N SER A 42 20.82 -15.36 -6.95
CA SER A 42 20.41 -15.35 -8.34
C SER A 42 19.21 -14.42 -8.49
N ASN A 43 19.10 -13.67 -9.58
CA ASN A 43 17.92 -12.83 -9.82
C ASN A 43 16.61 -13.63 -9.69
N LYS A 44 16.63 -14.92 -10.04
CA LYS A 44 15.49 -15.84 -9.85
C LYS A 44 15.11 -16.04 -8.38
N ASP A 45 16.09 -16.07 -7.48
CA ASP A 45 15.90 -16.25 -6.04
C ASP A 45 15.32 -14.98 -5.41
N ALA A 46 15.82 -13.82 -5.85
CA ALA A 46 15.27 -12.51 -5.48
C ALA A 46 13.82 -12.32 -5.97
N GLU A 47 13.52 -12.71 -7.20
CA GLU A 47 12.17 -12.66 -7.77
C GLU A 47 11.21 -13.63 -7.07
N SER A 48 11.67 -14.81 -6.65
CA SER A 48 10.84 -15.78 -5.93
C SER A 48 10.48 -15.35 -4.50
N SER A 49 11.34 -14.55 -3.86
CA SER A 49 11.14 -14.06 -2.50
C SER A 49 10.21 -12.83 -2.43
N ILE A 50 9.88 -12.21 -3.56
CA ILE A 50 9.11 -10.96 -3.61
C ILE A 50 7.86 -11.16 -4.46
N LYS A 51 6.69 -10.87 -3.91
CA LYS A 51 5.47 -10.75 -4.71
C LYS A 51 5.53 -9.43 -5.48
N SER A 52 5.59 -9.50 -6.82
CA SER A 52 5.59 -8.32 -7.67
C SER A 52 4.30 -7.53 -7.50
N PHE A 53 4.41 -6.26 -7.15
CA PHE A 53 3.26 -5.37 -7.04
C PHE A 53 2.73 -5.05 -8.44
N GLN A 54 1.49 -5.43 -8.72
CA GLN A 54 0.75 -5.02 -9.91
C GLN A 54 -0.39 -4.10 -9.48
N LEU A 55 -0.57 -3.00 -10.19
CA LEU A 55 -1.72 -2.14 -9.98
C LEU A 55 -3.00 -2.89 -10.39
N PRO A 56 -4.09 -2.77 -9.62
CA PRO A 56 -5.36 -3.37 -10.00
C PRO A 56 -5.83 -2.76 -11.33
N ASN A 57 -6.40 -3.60 -12.18
CA ASN A 57 -7.04 -3.14 -13.41
C ASN A 57 -8.18 -2.18 -13.08
N LYS A 58 -8.38 -1.19 -13.95
CA LYS A 58 -9.52 -0.27 -13.86
C LYS A 58 -10.81 -1.11 -13.79
N PRO A 59 -11.77 -0.77 -12.91
CA PRO A 59 -13.03 -1.50 -12.84
C PRO A 59 -13.68 -1.50 -14.21
N SER A 60 -14.10 -2.69 -14.66
CA SER A 60 -14.97 -2.80 -15.82
C SER A 60 -16.31 -2.19 -15.44
N VAL A 61 -16.88 -1.39 -16.35
CA VAL A 61 -18.28 -0.97 -16.22
C VAL A 61 -19.12 -2.25 -16.25
N PRO A 62 -20.04 -2.45 -15.30
CA PRO A 62 -20.94 -3.60 -15.34
C PRO A 62 -21.74 -3.55 -16.65
N GLU A 63 -22.00 -4.73 -17.20
CA GLU A 63 -22.83 -4.86 -18.41
C GLU A 63 -24.18 -4.19 -18.13
N SER A 64 -24.48 -3.11 -18.84
CA SER A 64 -25.77 -2.44 -18.71
C SER A 64 -26.81 -3.39 -19.31
N GLU A 65 -27.70 -3.91 -18.46
CA GLU A 65 -28.77 -4.85 -18.84
C GLU A 65 -29.71 -4.30 -19.94
N ILE A 66 -29.64 -3.00 -20.20
CA ILE A 66 -30.46 -2.29 -21.18
C ILE A 66 -29.54 -1.81 -22.31
N SER A 67 -29.67 -2.42 -23.49
CA SER A 67 -29.01 -1.97 -24.72
C SER A 67 -29.61 -0.64 -25.19
N ALA A 68 -28.83 0.18 -25.91
CA ALA A 68 -29.31 1.45 -26.47
C ALA A 68 -30.55 1.28 -27.36
N ASP A 69 -30.69 0.13 -28.01
CA ASP A 69 -31.86 -0.22 -28.82
C ASP A 69 -33.11 -0.51 -27.98
N ALA A 70 -32.95 -0.99 -26.74
CA ALA A 70 -34.06 -1.17 -25.81
C ALA A 70 -34.54 0.18 -25.25
N LEU A 71 -33.64 1.15 -25.09
CA LEU A 71 -34.00 2.53 -24.71
C LEU A 71 -34.79 3.23 -25.81
N SER A 72 -34.38 3.10 -27.07
CA SER A 72 -35.09 3.73 -28.19
C SER A 72 -36.48 3.12 -28.42
N GLN A 73 -36.63 1.81 -28.19
CA GLN A 73 -37.94 1.14 -28.22
C GLN A 73 -38.85 1.60 -27.09
N TYR A 74 -38.32 1.80 -25.88
CA TYR A 74 -39.09 2.35 -24.75
C TYR A 74 -39.54 3.80 -25.03
N GLU A 75 -38.64 4.64 -25.56
CA GLU A 75 -38.98 6.02 -25.93
C GLU A 75 -40.06 6.10 -27.03
N SER A 76 -40.08 5.13 -27.94
CA SER A 76 -41.05 5.08 -29.05
C SER A 76 -42.36 4.36 -28.68
N SER A 77 -42.44 3.74 -27.50
CA SER A 77 -43.65 3.04 -27.07
C SER A 77 -44.70 4.02 -26.56
N ASP A 78 -45.90 3.98 -27.15
CA ASP A 78 -47.03 4.77 -26.69
C ASP A 78 -47.54 4.25 -25.34
N VAL A 79 -47.84 5.17 -24.42
CA VAL A 79 -48.36 4.84 -23.10
C VAL A 79 -49.81 4.36 -23.25
N GLU A 80 -50.02 3.05 -23.10
CA GLU A 80 -51.37 2.49 -23.02
C GLU A 80 -52.02 2.90 -21.70
N THR A 81 -52.75 4.02 -21.74
CA THR A 81 -53.73 4.35 -20.71
C THR A 81 -55.00 3.56 -21.01
N ALA A 82 -55.51 2.82 -20.01
CA ALA A 82 -56.82 2.20 -20.13
C ALA A 82 -57.84 3.30 -20.43
N ALA A 83 -58.38 3.29 -21.65
CA ALA A 83 -59.36 4.27 -22.08
C ALA A 83 -60.54 4.25 -21.10
N THR A 84 -60.69 5.33 -20.33
CA THR A 84 -61.95 5.64 -19.67
C THR A 84 -62.98 5.86 -20.78
N GLU A 85 -63.80 4.84 -21.03
CA GLU A 85 -65.07 4.96 -21.73
C GLU A 85 -65.85 6.16 -21.15
N PRO A 86 -66.40 7.08 -21.95
CA PRO A 86 -67.20 8.19 -21.45
C PRO A 86 -68.56 7.66 -20.98
N SER A 87 -68.60 7.05 -19.81
CA SER A 87 -69.85 6.73 -19.12
C SER A 87 -70.52 8.04 -18.69
N SER A 88 -71.49 8.46 -19.50
CA SER A 88 -72.49 9.47 -19.17
C SER A 88 -73.34 9.00 -17.99
N ALA A 89 -72.79 9.14 -16.77
CA ALA A 89 -73.47 9.15 -15.47
C ALA A 89 -72.42 8.92 -14.37
N ALA A 90 -71.51 9.88 -14.18
CA ALA A 90 -70.86 10.07 -12.90
C ALA A 90 -71.07 11.54 -12.56
N GLU A 91 -71.93 11.80 -11.56
CA GLU A 91 -71.99 13.11 -10.93
C GLU A 91 -70.56 13.54 -10.58
N PRO A 92 -70.18 14.81 -10.79
CA PRO A 92 -68.87 15.26 -10.36
C PRO A 92 -68.80 15.00 -8.85
N ALA A 93 -67.93 14.06 -8.46
CA ALA A 93 -67.55 13.88 -7.07
C ALA A 93 -67.26 15.28 -6.54
N ALA A 94 -67.97 15.69 -5.48
CA ALA A 94 -67.86 17.02 -4.92
C ALA A 94 -66.38 17.41 -4.87
N GLU A 95 -66.05 18.54 -5.48
CA GLU A 95 -64.73 19.17 -5.35
C GLU A 95 -64.62 19.58 -3.88
N GLU A 96 -64.31 18.63 -3.02
CA GLU A 96 -63.89 18.90 -1.66
C GLU A 96 -62.57 19.66 -1.79
N ASP A 97 -62.62 20.93 -1.44
CA ASP A 97 -61.52 21.87 -1.60
C ASP A 97 -60.37 21.44 -0.69
N TRP A 98 -59.40 20.70 -1.25
CA TRP A 98 -58.25 20.13 -0.51
C TRP A 98 -57.28 21.20 0.00
N PHE A 99 -57.51 22.47 -0.33
CA PHE A 99 -56.75 23.63 0.14
C PHE A 99 -57.68 24.69 0.74
N VAL A 100 -58.16 24.44 1.96
CA VAL A 100 -58.75 25.50 2.79
C VAL A 100 -57.61 26.38 3.32
N PHE A 101 -57.50 27.62 2.83
CA PHE A 101 -56.66 28.64 3.45
C PHE A 101 -57.42 29.26 4.62
N GLU A 102 -56.84 29.28 5.81
CA GLU A 102 -57.41 29.97 6.98
C GLU A 102 -57.54 31.47 6.64
N GLU A 103 -58.76 31.98 6.74
CA GLU A 103 -59.07 33.40 6.55
C GLU A 103 -58.27 34.22 7.58
N GLU A 104 -57.28 34.98 7.12
CA GLU A 104 -56.46 35.84 7.98
C GLU A 104 -57.40 36.91 8.61
N GLU A 105 -57.66 36.81 9.91
CA GLU A 105 -58.46 37.78 10.67
C GLU A 105 -57.90 39.19 10.43
N VAL A 106 -58.64 39.98 9.65
CA VAL A 106 -58.30 41.36 9.34
C VAL A 106 -58.41 42.19 10.63
N HIS A 107 -57.30 42.34 11.34
CA HIS A 107 -57.17 43.35 12.38
C HIS A 107 -57.25 44.75 11.76
N HIS A 108 -58.45 45.33 11.78
CA HIS A 108 -58.70 46.77 11.71
C HIS A 108 -59.44 47.24 12.96
#